data_AF-A0A7J4RWM4-F1
#
_entry.id   AF-A0A7J4RWM4-F1
#
_cell.length_a   1.000
_cell.length_b   1.000
_cell.length_c   1.000
_cell.angle_alpha   90.00
_cell.angle_beta   90.00
_cell.angle_gamma   90.00
#
_symmetry.space_group_name_H-M   'P 1'
#
loop_
_entity.id
_entity.type
_entity.pdbx_description
1 polymer ?
#
loop_
_entity_poly.entity_id
_entity_poly.type
_entity_poly.pdbx_seq_one_letter_code
_entity_poly.pdbx_strand_id
1 'polypeptide(L)'
;MKRGGKLTDKVDLLCELYQARFDRLKEIASASGLPKTGPVEIVRARLIKNLVLTEWDLTKENIKAIKNKHLGEILGVFGLKKSGSIRERRQRLYLHLFEDPKLLTAENLDSMNKQDIHALCKILELPLTGDKQTLLVRVAGVLASQQGSWGKVKKSLKRKNDNAKSKIVIPNPADDDDIPPPTIQDSVEKFIEKHPEGWSFEDESELRNNLADDGLDISRVEVSNSIDDALRNVQSKKAPDEPTPQMNQSAPSIINAVEIDSLEREAAILEVQSRMAEIESAARDFLTVSSTSNSQDFEAFIDSLSNHGIPVDVMSVRAYLTDVMMKLEFKIDSERDAINTMPNSWSEREAIRQFENARSSLRDQLSNTIDLHEGDLVKARMAFEEVAKSIGLDLRIPSISGRLHALFDLHVDLSEAEGLQDPNIARRNRVLKILHHGAVHLTPEERRVIDRLERNILAFEQLVETVMESSEGDFTVAQQALIMRFLESRGYDVNTPDLRPKILASAGIIGAELGYISPSEIPKIAPGVALSDNEVDSIIIELKTLANTFKPSGKENITEEVIAADEELSEAGERLKSAKEKINHIDDILARLRG
;
A
#
# COMPACT_ATOMS: atom_id res chain seq x y z
N MET A 1 -4.43 -11.40 52.95
CA MET A 1 -2.98 -11.31 53.24
C MET A 1 -2.21 -12.32 52.39
N LYS A 2 -1.22 -11.82 51.62
CA LYS A 2 -0.11 -12.53 50.93
C LYS A 2 -0.43 -13.54 49.79
N ARG A 3 -0.88 -13.05 48.62
CA ARG A 3 -0.67 -13.73 47.31
C ARG A 3 0.45 -13.10 46.45
N GLY A 4 0.96 -11.90 46.82
CA GLY A 4 1.97 -11.17 46.03
C GLY A 4 3.42 -11.67 46.11
N GLY A 5 3.74 -12.65 46.97
CA GLY A 5 5.13 -13.12 47.15
C GLY A 5 5.58 -14.26 46.22
N LYS A 6 4.66 -15.03 45.63
CA LYS A 6 5.03 -16.16 44.75
C LYS A 6 5.35 -15.76 43.31
N LEU A 7 4.78 -14.64 42.83
CA LEU A 7 4.90 -14.23 41.43
C LEU A 7 6.30 -13.68 41.11
N THR A 8 6.88 -12.93 42.05
CA THR A 8 8.25 -12.40 41.95
C THR A 8 9.28 -13.53 41.89
N ASP A 9 9.10 -14.59 42.67
CA ASP A 9 9.99 -15.75 42.70
C ASP A 9 9.98 -16.52 41.36
N LYS A 10 8.81 -16.69 40.74
CA LYS A 10 8.69 -17.36 39.42
C LYS A 10 9.35 -16.53 38.30
N VAL A 11 9.23 -15.20 38.35
CA VAL A 11 9.87 -14.30 37.35
C VAL A 11 11.39 -14.28 37.51
N ASP A 12 11.89 -14.24 38.75
CA ASP A 12 13.33 -14.31 38.99
C ASP A 12 13.92 -15.66 38.59
N LEU A 13 13.22 -16.77 38.87
CA LEU A 13 13.60 -18.10 38.40
C LEU A 13 13.60 -18.19 36.87
N LEU A 14 12.62 -17.60 36.20
CA LEU A 14 12.56 -17.57 34.74
C LEU A 14 13.74 -16.79 34.14
N CYS A 15 14.12 -15.66 34.74
CA CYS A 15 15.31 -14.91 34.36
C CYS A 15 16.60 -15.72 34.56
N GLU A 16 16.73 -16.46 35.67
CA GLU A 16 17.86 -17.38 35.88
C GLU A 16 17.89 -18.45 34.78
N LEU A 17 16.76 -19.06 34.45
CA LEU A 17 16.66 -20.10 33.42
C LEU A 17 17.05 -19.60 32.01
N TYR A 18 16.73 -18.35 31.66
CA TYR A 18 17.16 -17.77 30.38
C TYR A 18 18.68 -17.57 30.27
N GLN A 19 19.31 -17.14 31.36
CA GLN A 19 20.74 -16.78 31.40
C GLN A 19 21.64 -17.97 31.76
N ALA A 20 21.11 -18.99 32.41
CA ALA A 20 21.87 -20.14 32.88
C ALA A 20 22.55 -20.91 31.73
N ARG A 21 23.82 -21.26 31.97
CA ARG A 21 24.60 -22.18 31.13
C ARG A 21 24.12 -23.62 31.31
N PHE A 22 24.50 -24.50 30.40
CA PHE A 22 24.01 -25.88 30.37
C PHE A 22 24.28 -26.66 31.65
N ASP A 23 25.44 -26.48 32.29
CA ASP A 23 25.78 -27.18 33.53
C ASP A 23 24.87 -26.75 34.69
N ARG A 24 24.62 -25.45 34.81
CA ARG A 24 23.67 -24.88 35.78
C ARG A 24 22.24 -25.37 35.53
N LEU A 25 21.80 -25.47 34.28
CA LEU A 25 20.49 -26.04 33.95
C LEU A 25 20.38 -27.52 34.34
N LYS A 26 21.47 -28.31 34.19
CA LYS A 26 21.51 -29.71 34.63
C LYS A 26 21.48 -29.85 36.15
N GLU A 27 22.14 -28.95 36.88
CA GLU A 27 22.06 -28.89 38.34
C GLU A 27 20.62 -28.63 38.79
N ILE A 28 19.97 -27.61 38.23
CA ILE A 28 18.57 -27.28 38.52
C ILE A 28 17.66 -28.45 38.15
N ALA A 29 17.87 -29.09 36.99
CA ALA A 29 17.11 -30.29 36.59
C ALA A 29 17.32 -31.47 37.55
N SER A 30 18.53 -31.63 38.11
CA SER A 30 18.80 -32.67 39.13
C SER A 30 18.05 -32.39 40.41
N ALA A 31 18.09 -31.14 40.87
CA ALA A 31 17.42 -30.71 42.09
C ALA A 31 15.90 -30.84 41.98
N SER A 32 15.34 -30.63 40.78
CA SER A 32 13.91 -30.75 40.50
C SER A 32 13.47 -32.15 40.03
N GLY A 33 14.37 -33.15 40.01
CA GLY A 33 14.02 -34.53 39.62
C GLY A 33 13.64 -34.73 38.15
N LEU A 34 14.13 -33.86 37.25
CA LEU A 34 13.79 -33.88 35.81
C LEU A 34 14.88 -34.53 34.95
N PRO A 35 14.51 -35.18 33.83
CA PRO A 35 15.47 -35.82 32.95
C PRO A 35 16.40 -34.78 32.29
N LYS A 36 17.70 -35.10 32.25
CA LYS A 36 18.77 -34.26 31.66
C LYS A 36 18.97 -34.48 30.16
N THR A 37 18.04 -35.17 29.51
CA THR A 37 18.16 -35.62 28.12
C THR A 37 17.84 -34.49 27.15
N GLY A 38 18.68 -34.33 26.13
CA GLY A 38 18.48 -33.41 25.01
C GLY A 38 19.39 -32.17 24.99
N PRO A 39 19.27 -31.34 23.95
CA PRO A 39 19.99 -30.08 23.81
C PRO A 39 19.59 -29.05 24.88
N VAL A 40 20.47 -28.04 25.08
CA VAL A 40 20.34 -27.00 26.11
C VAL A 40 18.95 -26.35 26.15
N GLU A 41 18.40 -26.02 24.98
CA GLU A 41 17.12 -25.32 24.86
C GLU A 41 15.93 -26.20 25.23
N ILE A 42 16.03 -27.52 25.08
CA ILE A 42 14.97 -28.47 25.44
C ILE A 42 14.98 -28.73 26.94
N VAL A 43 16.16 -28.84 27.54
CA VAL A 43 16.30 -28.87 29.00
C VAL A 43 15.74 -27.58 29.60
N ARG A 44 16.02 -26.42 28.99
CA ARG A 44 15.44 -25.14 29.40
C ARG A 44 13.92 -25.10 29.25
N ALA A 45 13.37 -25.49 28.10
CA ALA A 45 11.92 -25.54 27.88
C ALA A 45 11.23 -26.48 28.88
N ARG A 46 11.85 -27.62 29.19
CA ARG A 46 11.34 -28.57 30.20
C ARG A 46 11.35 -27.98 31.62
N LEU A 47 12.41 -27.25 31.97
CA LEU A 47 12.49 -26.55 33.26
C LEU A 47 11.44 -25.43 33.36
N ILE A 48 11.28 -24.62 32.31
CA ILE A 48 10.26 -23.56 32.27
C ILE A 48 8.86 -24.17 32.37
N LYS A 49 8.56 -25.24 31.63
CA LYS A 49 7.29 -25.97 31.71
C LYS A 49 6.99 -26.45 33.12
N ASN A 50 7.96 -27.09 33.79
CA ASN A 50 7.71 -27.77 35.06
C ASN A 50 7.92 -26.90 36.31
N LEU A 51 8.65 -25.79 36.22
CA LEU A 51 8.96 -24.92 37.37
C LEU A 51 8.26 -23.56 37.31
N VAL A 52 8.02 -23.03 36.10
CA VAL A 52 7.42 -21.70 35.92
C VAL A 52 5.94 -21.83 35.56
N LEU A 53 5.63 -22.69 34.58
CA LEU A 53 4.26 -22.97 34.10
C LEU A 53 3.66 -24.21 34.77
N THR A 54 3.85 -24.36 36.08
CA THR A 54 3.37 -25.52 36.87
C THR A 54 1.86 -25.74 36.78
N GLU A 55 1.10 -24.66 36.58
CA GLU A 55 -0.36 -24.69 36.54
C GLU A 55 -0.91 -25.06 35.15
N TRP A 56 -0.08 -24.97 34.09
CA TRP A 56 -0.51 -25.22 32.71
C TRP A 56 -0.31 -26.68 32.31
N ASP A 57 -1.37 -27.33 31.84
CA ASP A 57 -1.26 -28.65 31.23
C ASP A 57 -0.78 -28.57 29.77
N LEU A 58 0.55 -28.55 29.60
CA LEU A 58 1.21 -28.52 28.30
C LEU A 58 1.47 -29.94 27.74
N THR A 59 0.51 -30.86 27.84
CA THR A 59 0.56 -32.19 27.20
C THR A 59 0.21 -32.12 25.71
N LYS A 60 0.58 -33.15 24.93
CA LYS A 60 0.44 -33.16 23.46
C LYS A 60 -1.01 -32.95 22.99
N GLU A 61 -1.98 -33.37 23.77
CA GLU A 61 -3.41 -33.29 23.45
C GLU A 61 -4.02 -31.96 23.92
N ASN A 62 -3.60 -31.47 25.08
CA ASN A 62 -4.17 -30.27 25.69
C ASN A 62 -3.61 -28.94 25.13
N ILE A 63 -2.54 -28.96 24.33
CA ILE A 63 -2.11 -27.76 23.56
C ILE A 63 -3.24 -27.20 22.68
N LYS A 64 -4.15 -28.05 22.19
CA LYS A 64 -5.29 -27.62 21.37
C LYS A 64 -6.38 -26.91 22.18
N ALA A 65 -6.47 -27.15 23.49
CA ALA A 65 -7.48 -26.56 24.35
C ALA A 65 -7.12 -25.16 24.88
N ILE A 66 -5.86 -24.72 24.68
CA ILE A 66 -5.39 -23.41 25.14
C ILE A 66 -6.04 -22.29 24.31
N LYS A 67 -6.65 -21.30 24.99
CA LYS A 67 -7.23 -20.08 24.39
C LYS A 67 -6.15 -19.21 23.72
N ASN A 68 -6.55 -18.40 22.73
CA ASN A 68 -5.62 -17.59 21.92
C ASN A 68 -4.85 -16.54 22.74
N LYS A 69 -5.51 -15.90 23.71
CA LYS A 69 -4.91 -14.93 24.66
C LYS A 69 -3.70 -15.53 25.38
N HIS A 70 -3.94 -16.65 26.05
CA HIS A 70 -2.92 -17.39 26.81
C HIS A 70 -1.80 -17.95 25.93
N LEU A 71 -2.10 -18.36 24.70
CA LEU A 71 -1.10 -18.94 23.79
C LEU A 71 0.02 -17.94 23.45
N GLY A 72 -0.32 -16.66 23.22
CA GLY A 72 0.68 -15.61 22.96
C GLY A 72 1.56 -15.32 24.18
N GLU A 73 0.98 -15.37 25.38
CA GLU A 73 1.69 -15.16 26.64
C GLU A 73 2.63 -16.32 26.97
N ILE A 74 2.16 -17.56 26.84
CA ILE A 74 2.96 -18.78 27.00
C ILE A 74 4.15 -18.79 26.03
N LEU A 75 3.93 -18.46 24.75
CA LEU A 75 5.03 -18.32 23.78
C LEU A 75 6.03 -17.24 24.20
N GLY A 76 5.56 -16.15 24.82
CA GLY A 76 6.40 -15.12 25.42
C GLY A 76 7.30 -15.65 26.54
N VAL A 77 6.75 -16.48 27.44
CA VAL A 77 7.47 -17.12 28.54
C VAL A 77 8.54 -18.10 28.02
N PHE A 78 8.33 -18.75 26.88
CA PHE A 78 9.39 -19.53 26.24
C PHE A 78 10.39 -18.68 25.44
N GLY A 79 10.18 -17.37 25.34
CA GLY A 79 11.03 -16.47 24.57
C GLY A 79 10.92 -16.65 23.06
N LEU A 80 9.75 -17.11 22.58
CA LEU A 80 9.43 -17.37 21.18
C LEU A 80 8.70 -16.18 20.51
N LYS A 81 8.44 -16.29 19.21
CA LYS A 81 7.64 -15.31 18.45
C LYS A 81 6.16 -15.43 18.83
N LYS A 82 5.54 -14.32 19.27
CA LYS A 82 4.11 -14.25 19.65
C LYS A 82 3.16 -14.10 18.46
N SER A 83 3.64 -13.62 17.31
CA SER A 83 2.82 -13.37 16.13
C SER A 83 2.57 -14.63 15.28
N GLY A 84 1.53 -14.59 14.46
CA GLY A 84 1.08 -15.71 13.61
C GLY A 84 -0.37 -16.10 13.90
N SER A 85 -0.94 -16.94 13.04
CA SER A 85 -2.29 -17.49 13.25
C SER A 85 -2.33 -18.40 14.50
N ILE A 86 -3.52 -18.66 15.06
CA ILE A 86 -3.67 -19.57 16.21
C ILE A 86 -3.04 -20.94 15.94
N ARG A 87 -3.21 -21.43 14.71
CA ARG A 87 -2.63 -22.69 14.22
C ARG A 87 -1.10 -22.64 14.21
N GLU A 88 -0.50 -21.59 13.65
CA GLU A 88 0.96 -21.43 13.64
C GLU A 88 1.56 -21.31 15.05
N ARG A 89 0.87 -20.60 15.94
CA ARG A 89 1.28 -20.46 17.35
C ARG A 89 1.26 -21.81 18.06
N ARG A 90 0.22 -22.64 17.86
CA ARG A 90 0.11 -24.00 18.40
C ARG A 90 1.21 -24.92 17.86
N GLN A 91 1.42 -24.92 16.54
CA GLN A 91 2.49 -25.68 15.91
C GLN A 91 3.85 -25.31 16.50
N ARG A 92 4.13 -24.00 16.66
CA ARG A 92 5.38 -23.51 17.25
C ARG A 92 5.57 -23.95 18.69
N LEU A 93 4.52 -23.89 19.51
CA LEU A 93 4.56 -24.35 20.90
C LEU A 93 4.83 -25.86 20.98
N TYR A 94 4.13 -26.65 20.15
CA TYR A 94 4.32 -28.09 20.08
C TYR A 94 5.77 -28.46 19.69
N LEU A 95 6.26 -27.87 18.59
CA LEU A 95 7.63 -28.12 18.10
C LEU A 95 8.67 -27.74 19.15
N HIS A 96 8.47 -26.63 19.88
CA HIS A 96 9.43 -26.20 20.90
C HIS A 96 9.49 -27.12 22.13
N LEU A 97 8.37 -27.72 22.51
CA LEU A 97 8.27 -28.55 23.72
C LEU A 97 8.69 -30.00 23.49
N PHE A 98 8.40 -30.55 22.31
CA PHE A 98 8.48 -31.99 22.06
C PHE A 98 9.48 -32.40 20.99
N GLU A 99 9.88 -31.49 20.11
CA GLU A 99 10.73 -31.82 18.97
C GLU A 99 12.11 -31.15 19.07
N ASP A 100 13.10 -31.81 18.47
CA ASP A 100 14.47 -31.34 18.42
C ASP A 100 14.73 -30.63 17.08
N PRO A 101 15.13 -29.34 17.07
CA PRO A 101 15.41 -28.61 15.82
C PRO A 101 16.54 -29.21 14.98
N LYS A 102 17.38 -30.05 15.60
CA LYS A 102 18.50 -30.74 14.94
C LYS A 102 18.13 -32.12 14.41
N LEU A 103 17.09 -32.76 14.96
CA LEU A 103 16.65 -34.10 14.56
C LEU A 103 15.50 -34.00 13.56
N LEU A 104 14.54 -33.11 13.79
CA LEU A 104 13.39 -32.91 12.92
C LEU A 104 13.71 -31.88 11.82
N THR A 105 14.53 -32.30 10.85
CA THR A 105 14.91 -31.52 9.67
C THR A 105 14.21 -32.04 8.41
N ALA A 106 14.12 -31.21 7.36
CA ALA A 106 13.61 -31.57 6.04
C ALA A 106 14.20 -32.90 5.51
N GLU A 107 15.49 -33.12 5.76
CA GLU A 107 16.27 -34.27 5.31
C GLU A 107 15.93 -35.56 6.09
N ASN A 108 15.65 -35.45 7.39
CA ASN A 108 15.37 -36.62 8.22
C ASN A 108 13.91 -37.11 8.09
N LEU A 109 12.99 -36.28 7.58
CA LEU A 109 11.59 -36.66 7.39
C LEU A 109 11.40 -37.78 6.36
N ASP A 110 12.31 -37.90 5.38
CA ASP A 110 12.22 -38.95 4.37
C ASP A 110 12.44 -40.34 4.97
N SER A 111 13.31 -40.43 5.97
CA SER A 111 13.58 -41.67 6.71
C SER A 111 12.47 -42.09 7.68
N MET A 112 11.49 -41.24 7.95
CA MET A 112 10.37 -41.54 8.86
C MET A 112 9.31 -42.43 8.19
N ASN A 113 8.61 -43.24 8.99
CA ASN A 113 7.53 -44.08 8.49
C ASN A 113 6.28 -43.23 8.18
N LYS A 114 5.45 -43.72 7.25
CA LYS A 114 4.18 -43.05 6.88
C LYS A 114 3.28 -42.82 8.09
N GLN A 115 3.27 -43.74 9.05
CA GLN A 115 2.48 -43.62 10.28
C GLN A 115 2.95 -42.47 11.16
N ASP A 116 4.26 -42.27 11.29
CA ASP A 116 4.84 -41.19 12.10
C ASP A 116 4.58 -39.83 11.46
N ILE A 117 4.72 -39.73 10.14
CA ILE A 117 4.37 -38.51 9.38
C ILE A 117 2.87 -38.22 9.50
N HIS A 118 2.02 -39.25 9.45
CA HIS A 118 0.58 -39.08 9.63
C HIS A 118 0.22 -38.61 11.06
N ALA A 119 0.91 -39.13 12.08
CA ALA A 119 0.76 -38.65 13.45
C ALA A 119 1.19 -37.17 13.58
N LEU A 120 2.30 -36.78 12.96
CA LEU A 120 2.74 -35.38 12.90
C LEU A 120 1.70 -34.50 12.20
N CYS A 121 1.15 -34.92 11.06
CA CYS A 121 0.08 -34.19 10.38
C CYS A 121 -1.16 -34.00 11.27
N LYS A 122 -1.56 -35.03 12.04
CA LYS A 122 -2.70 -34.96 12.97
C LYS A 122 -2.46 -33.95 14.11
N ILE A 123 -1.23 -33.88 14.59
CA ILE A 123 -0.84 -32.97 15.67
C ILE A 123 -0.71 -31.53 15.15
N LEU A 124 -0.07 -31.35 14.00
CA LEU A 124 0.15 -30.04 13.35
C LEU A 124 -1.11 -29.49 12.64
N GLU A 125 -2.27 -30.15 12.80
CA GLU A 125 -3.54 -29.76 12.20
C GLU A 125 -3.45 -29.61 10.68
N LEU A 126 -2.71 -30.51 10.01
CA LEU A 126 -2.56 -30.57 8.55
C LEU A 126 -3.58 -31.54 7.94
N PRO A 127 -4.00 -31.33 6.68
CA PRO A 127 -4.86 -32.28 5.98
C PRO A 127 -4.18 -33.66 5.91
N LEU A 128 -4.93 -34.71 6.27
CA LEU A 128 -4.45 -36.09 6.40
C LEU A 128 -4.54 -36.89 5.09
N THR A 129 -5.11 -36.30 4.03
CA THR A 129 -5.32 -36.95 2.74
C THR A 129 -4.07 -36.92 1.87
N GLY A 130 -3.66 -38.07 1.33
CA GLY A 130 -2.55 -38.15 0.39
C GLY A 130 -1.64 -39.37 0.57
N ASP A 131 -0.66 -39.50 -0.32
CA ASP A 131 0.45 -40.44 -0.23
C ASP A 131 1.52 -39.97 0.79
N LYS A 132 2.54 -40.81 1.06
CA LYS A 132 3.60 -40.46 2.03
C LYS A 132 4.31 -39.15 1.62
N GLN A 133 4.54 -38.94 0.33
CA GLN A 133 5.27 -37.78 -0.19
C GLN A 133 4.49 -36.48 -0.03
N THR A 134 3.18 -36.46 -0.31
CA THR A 134 2.34 -35.26 -0.10
C THR A 134 2.21 -34.90 1.38
N LEU A 135 2.13 -35.88 2.29
CA LEU A 135 2.15 -35.62 3.72
C LEU A 135 3.52 -35.07 4.18
N LEU A 136 4.61 -35.63 3.65
CA LEU A 136 5.97 -35.18 3.92
C LEU A 136 6.16 -33.72 3.50
N VAL A 137 5.77 -33.35 2.27
CA VAL A 137 5.88 -31.96 1.76
C VAL A 137 5.12 -30.98 2.66
N ARG A 138 3.94 -31.35 3.16
CA ARG A 138 3.17 -30.49 4.07
C ARG A 138 3.88 -30.28 5.40
N VAL A 139 4.43 -31.34 6.00
CA VAL A 139 5.19 -31.24 7.26
C VAL A 139 6.47 -30.45 7.05
N ALA A 140 7.19 -30.69 5.95
CA ALA A 140 8.37 -29.93 5.56
C ALA A 140 8.05 -28.43 5.37
N GLY A 141 6.90 -28.11 4.75
CA GLY A 141 6.40 -26.74 4.63
C GLY A 141 6.16 -26.07 5.99
N VAL A 142 5.57 -26.78 6.96
CA VAL A 142 5.42 -26.25 8.33
C VAL A 142 6.78 -26.02 8.98
N LEU A 143 7.71 -26.96 8.86
CA LEU A 143 9.05 -26.81 9.44
C LEU A 143 9.83 -25.65 8.81
N ALA A 144 9.71 -25.45 7.50
CA ALA A 144 10.30 -24.32 6.78
C ALA A 144 9.66 -22.99 7.21
N SER A 145 8.32 -22.94 7.35
CA SER A 145 7.62 -21.73 7.81
C SER A 145 8.00 -21.33 9.24
N GLN A 146 8.27 -22.33 10.10
CA GLN A 146 8.66 -22.13 11.48
C GLN A 146 10.19 -22.07 11.67
N GLN A 147 10.98 -22.19 10.60
CA GLN A 147 12.44 -22.20 10.70
C GLN A 147 12.94 -20.92 11.39
N GLY A 148 13.74 -21.09 12.46
CA GLY A 148 14.23 -19.99 13.29
C GLY A 148 13.22 -19.38 14.28
N SER A 149 11.95 -19.80 14.24
CA SER A 149 10.88 -19.32 15.13
C SER A 149 10.63 -20.22 16.35
N TRP A 150 11.21 -21.42 16.39
CA TRP A 150 11.16 -22.36 17.51
C TRP A 150 12.57 -22.87 17.86
N GLY A 151 12.74 -23.40 19.07
CA GLY A 151 13.99 -24.02 19.51
C GLY A 151 15.15 -23.07 19.85
N LYS A 152 14.96 -21.75 19.72
CA LYS A 152 15.91 -20.72 20.15
C LYS A 152 15.20 -19.62 20.94
N VAL A 153 15.59 -19.43 22.20
CA VAL A 153 15.17 -18.27 23.01
C VAL A 153 15.78 -16.98 22.43
N LYS A 154 14.98 -15.91 22.33
CA LYS A 154 15.43 -14.58 21.87
C LYS A 154 16.72 -14.12 22.57
N LYS A 155 17.69 -13.62 21.77
CA LYS A 155 19.00 -13.14 22.27
C LYS A 155 18.87 -12.04 23.32
N SER A 156 17.83 -11.20 23.25
CA SER A 156 17.56 -10.13 24.22
C SER A 156 17.26 -10.66 25.63
N LEU A 157 16.57 -11.80 25.75
CA LEU A 157 16.25 -12.42 27.04
C LEU A 157 17.45 -13.10 27.70
N LYS A 158 18.51 -13.39 26.92
CA LYS A 158 19.77 -13.95 27.42
C LYS A 158 20.73 -12.88 27.98
N ARG A 159 20.48 -11.60 27.71
CA ARG A 159 21.29 -10.48 28.26
C ARG A 159 20.71 -10.06 29.61
N LYS A 160 21.58 -9.70 30.56
CA LYS A 160 21.16 -9.14 31.84
C LYS A 160 20.58 -7.74 31.59
N ASN A 161 19.25 -7.64 31.55
CA ASN A 161 18.55 -6.38 31.39
C ASN A 161 17.52 -6.27 32.53
N ASP A 162 17.79 -5.39 33.49
CA ASP A 162 16.96 -5.25 34.68
C ASP A 162 15.56 -4.70 34.33
N ASN A 163 15.43 -3.96 33.22
CA ASN A 163 14.14 -3.49 32.67
C ASN A 163 13.31 -4.59 31.98
N ALA A 164 13.87 -5.79 31.74
CA ALA A 164 13.13 -6.90 31.16
C ALA A 164 12.23 -7.59 32.20
N LYS A 165 12.60 -7.53 33.49
CA LYS A 165 11.87 -8.21 34.58
C LYS A 165 10.45 -7.66 34.75
N SER A 166 10.26 -6.35 34.65
CA SER A 166 8.96 -5.69 34.77
C SER A 166 8.01 -5.94 33.59
N LYS A 167 8.53 -6.45 32.47
CA LYS A 167 7.78 -6.69 31.23
C LYS A 167 7.36 -8.15 31.03
N ILE A 168 7.78 -9.05 31.91
CA ILE A 168 7.44 -10.47 31.86
C ILE A 168 6.12 -10.68 32.62
N VAL A 169 5.09 -11.07 31.88
CA VAL A 169 3.80 -11.53 32.44
C VAL A 169 3.76 -13.05 32.33
N ILE A 170 3.58 -13.73 33.46
CA ILE A 170 3.40 -15.18 33.52
C ILE A 170 1.89 -15.44 33.61
N PRO A 171 1.26 -16.07 32.60
CA PRO A 171 -0.16 -16.36 32.62
C PRO A 171 -0.49 -17.40 33.69
N ASN A 172 -1.60 -17.23 34.40
CA ASN A 172 -2.13 -18.18 35.37
C ASN A 172 -3.50 -18.72 34.88
N PRO A 173 -3.73 -20.05 34.82
CA PRO A 173 -4.99 -20.61 34.34
C PRO A 173 -6.21 -20.22 35.21
N ALA A 174 -5.99 -20.00 36.52
CA ALA A 174 -7.07 -19.70 37.47
C ALA A 174 -7.57 -18.25 37.38
N ASP A 175 -6.89 -17.37 36.64
CA ASP A 175 -7.36 -16.00 36.41
C ASP A 175 -8.61 -15.98 35.50
N ASP A 176 -8.96 -17.11 34.87
CA ASP A 176 -10.21 -17.33 34.11
C ASP A 176 -11.34 -17.97 34.94
N ASP A 177 -11.09 -18.54 36.13
CA ASP A 177 -12.07 -19.36 36.90
C ASP A 177 -12.84 -18.58 38.00
N ASP A 178 -12.34 -17.41 38.43
CA ASP A 178 -12.98 -16.60 39.50
C ASP A 178 -13.97 -15.54 38.97
N ILE A 179 -14.28 -15.57 37.67
CA ILE A 179 -15.32 -14.74 37.07
C ILE A 179 -16.42 -15.72 36.62
N PRO A 180 -17.54 -15.88 37.36
CA PRO A 180 -18.72 -16.50 36.74
C PRO A 180 -18.91 -15.78 35.40
N PRO A 181 -19.11 -16.51 34.28
CA PRO A 181 -19.12 -15.90 32.94
C PRO A 181 -19.99 -14.67 33.06
N PRO A 182 -19.43 -13.46 32.87
CA PRO A 182 -20.16 -12.28 33.26
C PRO A 182 -21.46 -12.34 32.48
N THR A 183 -22.58 -12.33 33.20
CA THR A 183 -23.87 -12.24 32.56
C THR A 183 -23.76 -11.06 31.61
N ILE A 184 -24.18 -11.21 30.35
CA ILE A 184 -24.09 -10.13 29.35
C ILE A 184 -24.56 -8.80 29.96
N GLN A 185 -25.59 -8.88 30.82
CA GLN A 185 -26.13 -7.79 31.62
C GLN A 185 -25.15 -7.16 32.64
N ASP A 186 -24.40 -7.94 33.41
CA ASP A 186 -23.46 -7.43 34.44
C ASP A 186 -22.24 -6.71 33.82
N SER A 187 -21.74 -7.21 32.70
CA SER A 187 -20.64 -6.57 31.95
C SER A 187 -21.09 -5.26 31.31
N VAL A 188 -22.29 -5.27 30.71
CA VAL A 188 -22.90 -4.08 30.12
C VAL A 188 -23.23 -3.04 31.20
N GLU A 189 -23.72 -3.44 32.38
CA GLU A 189 -24.03 -2.52 33.48
C GLU A 189 -22.77 -1.84 34.04
N LYS A 190 -21.68 -2.61 34.28
CA LYS A 190 -20.38 -2.04 34.69
C LYS A 190 -19.77 -1.12 33.64
N PHE A 191 -20.01 -1.38 32.36
CA PHE A 191 -19.57 -0.53 31.27
C PHE A 191 -20.32 0.80 31.27
N ILE A 192 -21.65 0.76 31.44
CA ILE A 192 -22.50 1.95 31.53
C ILE A 192 -22.15 2.80 32.76
N GLU A 193 -21.85 2.19 33.91
CA GLU A 193 -21.39 2.93 35.10
C GLU A 193 -20.08 3.70 34.86
N LYS A 194 -19.18 3.16 34.02
CA LYS A 194 -17.91 3.81 33.68
C LYS A 194 -18.06 4.90 32.63
N HIS A 195 -19.11 4.85 31.80
CA HIS A 195 -19.32 5.77 30.68
C HIS A 195 -20.65 6.54 30.82
N PRO A 196 -20.78 7.46 31.80
CA PRO A 196 -22.02 8.18 32.08
C PRO A 196 -22.39 9.24 31.04
N GLU A 197 -21.44 9.72 30.23
CA GLU A 197 -21.65 10.71 29.16
C GLU A 197 -21.85 10.06 27.77
N GLY A 198 -22.02 8.74 27.74
CA GLY A 198 -22.01 7.94 26.51
C GLY A 198 -20.65 7.31 26.25
N TRP A 199 -20.62 6.40 25.28
CA TRP A 199 -19.43 5.65 24.87
C TRP A 199 -19.24 5.75 23.36
N SER A 200 -17.99 5.66 22.90
CA SER A 200 -17.67 5.67 21.48
C SER A 200 -17.85 4.29 20.84
N PHE A 201 -17.83 4.22 19.51
CA PHE A 201 -17.82 2.95 18.78
C PHE A 201 -16.57 2.11 19.11
N GLU A 202 -15.44 2.75 19.41
CA GLU A 202 -14.22 2.06 19.82
C GLU A 202 -14.39 1.41 21.19
N ASP A 203 -15.02 2.10 22.14
CA ASP A 203 -15.31 1.57 23.48
C ASP A 203 -16.30 0.38 23.42
N GLU A 204 -17.29 0.45 22.52
CA GLU A 204 -18.23 -0.64 22.29
C GLU A 204 -17.54 -1.85 21.62
N SER A 205 -16.65 -1.60 20.67
CA SER A 205 -15.83 -2.63 20.02
C SER A 205 -14.89 -3.29 21.03
N GLU A 206 -14.30 -2.53 21.96
CA GLU A 206 -13.52 -3.07 23.07
C GLU A 206 -14.38 -3.91 24.02
N LEU A 207 -15.58 -3.47 24.39
CA LEU A 207 -16.51 -4.27 25.20
C LEU A 207 -16.85 -5.59 24.53
N ARG A 208 -17.17 -5.56 23.23
CA ARG A 208 -17.43 -6.76 22.42
C ARG A 208 -16.19 -7.64 22.40
N ASN A 209 -15.01 -7.12 22.06
CA ASN A 209 -13.77 -7.91 22.04
C ASN A 209 -13.44 -8.56 23.39
N ASN A 210 -13.69 -7.85 24.51
CA ASN A 210 -13.53 -8.40 25.85
C ASN A 210 -14.52 -9.56 26.11
N LEU A 211 -15.79 -9.43 25.69
CA LEU A 211 -16.78 -10.51 25.76
C LEU A 211 -16.43 -11.72 24.86
N ALA A 212 -15.76 -11.48 23.72
CA ALA A 212 -15.22 -12.55 22.85
C ALA A 212 -14.11 -13.32 23.53
N ASP A 213 -13.17 -12.59 24.15
CA ASP A 213 -12.04 -13.16 24.87
C ASP A 213 -12.51 -13.98 26.09
N ASP A 214 -13.65 -13.59 26.70
CA ASP A 214 -14.33 -14.31 27.78
C ASP A 214 -15.09 -15.58 27.29
N GLY A 215 -15.14 -15.81 25.97
CA GLY A 215 -15.66 -17.04 25.37
C GLY A 215 -17.11 -16.97 24.89
N LEU A 216 -17.73 -15.78 24.86
CA LEU A 216 -18.99 -15.59 24.16
C LEU A 216 -18.74 -15.45 22.66
N ASP A 217 -19.45 -16.27 21.87
CA ASP A 217 -19.38 -16.22 20.42
C ASP A 217 -20.21 -15.05 19.89
N ILE A 218 -19.60 -13.87 19.81
CA ILE A 218 -20.25 -12.62 19.35
C ILE A 218 -20.69 -12.73 17.89
N SER A 219 -20.13 -13.67 17.12
CA SER A 219 -20.56 -13.93 15.75
C SER A 219 -21.96 -14.55 15.68
N ARG A 220 -22.48 -15.06 16.80
CA ARG A 220 -23.87 -15.52 16.90
C ARG A 220 -24.81 -14.32 17.01
N VAL A 221 -25.75 -14.27 16.07
CA VAL A 221 -26.81 -13.26 16.00
C VAL A 221 -27.57 -13.13 17.33
N GLU A 222 -27.85 -14.23 18.02
CA GLU A 222 -28.55 -14.24 19.32
C GLU A 222 -27.75 -13.52 20.43
N VAL A 223 -26.42 -13.66 20.43
CA VAL A 223 -25.55 -13.05 21.44
C VAL A 223 -25.34 -11.58 21.13
N SER A 224 -25.13 -11.22 19.85
CA SER A 224 -25.06 -9.81 19.43
C SER A 224 -26.36 -9.07 19.74
N ASN A 225 -27.51 -9.66 19.40
CA ASN A 225 -28.81 -9.05 19.69
C ASN A 225 -29.06 -8.89 21.19
N SER A 226 -28.60 -9.84 22.01
CA SER A 226 -28.71 -9.73 23.48
C SER A 226 -27.85 -8.61 24.07
N ILE A 227 -26.65 -8.39 23.52
CA ILE A 227 -25.77 -7.27 23.87
C ILE A 227 -26.42 -5.94 23.44
N ASP A 228 -26.94 -5.88 22.22
CA ASP A 228 -27.61 -4.71 21.65
C ASP A 228 -28.88 -4.35 22.45
N ASP A 229 -29.71 -5.35 22.79
CA ASP A 229 -30.91 -5.18 23.60
C ASP A 229 -30.58 -4.73 25.03
N ALA A 230 -29.48 -5.23 25.61
CA ALA A 230 -29.03 -4.80 26.94
C ALA A 230 -28.55 -3.34 26.94
N LEU A 231 -27.79 -2.92 25.92
CA LEU A 231 -27.36 -1.53 25.74
C LEU A 231 -28.55 -0.58 25.51
N ARG A 232 -29.56 -1.02 24.73
CA ARG A 232 -30.75 -0.24 24.36
C ARG A 232 -31.79 -0.13 25.48
N ASN A 233 -32.02 -1.20 26.25
CA ASN A 233 -32.97 -1.20 27.36
C ASN A 233 -32.56 -0.24 28.50
N VAL A 234 -31.27 0.08 28.63
CA VAL A 234 -30.79 1.02 29.65
C VAL A 234 -30.81 2.46 29.16
N GLN A 235 -30.50 2.72 27.87
CA GLN A 235 -30.73 4.04 27.26
C GLN A 235 -32.19 4.50 27.40
N SER A 236 -33.13 3.55 27.36
CA SER A 236 -34.57 3.79 27.48
C SER A 236 -35.06 4.28 28.85
N LYS A 237 -34.24 4.19 29.92
CA LYS A 237 -34.64 4.62 31.29
C LYS A 237 -34.32 6.08 31.62
N LYS A 238 -33.64 6.85 30.75
CA LYS A 238 -33.17 8.21 31.11
C LYS A 238 -33.37 9.32 30.06
N ALA A 239 -34.10 9.11 28.97
CA ALA A 239 -34.40 10.17 28.01
C ALA A 239 -35.88 10.13 27.56
N PRO A 240 -36.57 11.29 27.47
CA PRO A 240 -37.85 11.37 26.78
C PRO A 240 -37.65 11.22 25.27
N ASP A 241 -38.63 10.59 24.61
CA ASP A 241 -38.67 10.19 23.19
C ASP A 241 -37.85 11.06 22.22
N GLU A 242 -36.71 10.52 21.77
CA GLU A 242 -36.14 10.79 20.45
C GLU A 242 -36.23 9.51 19.62
N PRO A 243 -36.74 9.57 18.37
CA PRO A 243 -36.83 8.40 17.51
C PRO A 243 -35.41 7.95 17.12
N THR A 244 -35.08 6.69 17.45
CA THR A 244 -33.80 6.07 17.09
C THR A 244 -33.58 6.10 15.57
N PRO A 245 -32.45 6.65 15.06
CA PRO A 245 -32.15 6.61 13.64
C PRO A 245 -31.87 5.16 13.20
N GLN A 246 -32.63 4.69 12.21
CA GLN A 246 -32.27 3.52 11.42
C GLN A 246 -31.07 3.89 10.53
N MET A 247 -30.17 2.93 10.32
CA MET A 247 -29.03 3.00 9.39
C MET A 247 -29.47 3.36 7.97
N ASN A 248 -29.61 4.64 7.72
CA ASN A 248 -29.36 5.31 6.46
C ASN A 248 -28.43 6.45 6.85
N GLN A 249 -27.14 6.32 6.54
CA GLN A 249 -26.19 7.40 6.76
C GLN A 249 -26.52 8.51 5.76
N SER A 250 -27.34 9.46 6.21
CA SER A 250 -27.37 10.83 5.72
C SER A 250 -26.70 11.68 6.79
N ALA A 251 -25.77 12.54 6.38
CA ALA A 251 -25.06 13.48 7.25
C ALA A 251 -26.05 14.42 7.98
N PRO A 252 -25.65 15.03 9.11
CA PRO A 252 -26.55 15.50 10.16
C PRO A 252 -27.55 16.54 9.65
N SER A 253 -28.83 16.28 9.89
CA SER A 253 -29.87 17.27 9.72
C SER A 253 -29.59 18.41 10.71
N ILE A 254 -29.23 19.57 10.18
CA ILE A 254 -29.19 20.82 10.93
C ILE A 254 -30.63 21.11 11.35
N ILE A 255 -30.97 20.69 12.56
CA ILE A 255 -32.17 21.15 13.25
C ILE A 255 -31.91 22.63 13.58
N ASN A 256 -32.75 23.50 13.02
CA ASN A 256 -32.82 24.96 13.16
C ASN A 256 -32.23 25.77 11.99
N ALA A 257 -32.90 25.70 10.84
CA ALA A 257 -33.06 26.87 9.98
C ALA A 257 -34.43 26.80 9.29
N VAL A 258 -35.37 27.58 9.84
CA VAL A 258 -36.43 28.32 9.17
C VAL A 258 -36.94 27.75 7.84
N GLU A 259 -38.21 27.34 7.83
CA GLU A 259 -39.04 27.08 6.64
C GLU A 259 -39.06 28.28 5.68
N ILE A 260 -38.09 28.40 4.77
CA ILE A 260 -38.20 29.27 3.59
C ILE A 260 -37.62 28.52 2.37
N ASP A 261 -38.46 28.40 1.34
CA ASP A 261 -38.29 27.92 -0.05
C ASP A 261 -38.05 26.42 -0.33
N SER A 262 -39.14 25.64 -0.29
CA SER A 262 -39.18 24.25 -0.79
C SER A 262 -39.06 24.15 -2.32
N LEU A 263 -39.59 25.12 -3.08
CA LEU A 263 -39.62 25.02 -4.55
C LEU A 263 -38.28 25.39 -5.20
N GLU A 264 -37.63 26.44 -4.71
CA GLU A 264 -36.30 26.86 -5.21
C GLU A 264 -35.22 25.85 -4.81
N ARG A 265 -35.32 25.28 -3.59
CA ARG A 265 -34.49 24.16 -3.15
C ARG A 265 -34.62 22.95 -4.07
N GLU A 266 -35.85 22.52 -4.36
CA GLU A 266 -36.09 21.37 -5.23
C GLU A 266 -35.60 21.64 -6.66
N ALA A 267 -35.84 22.85 -7.19
CA ALA A 267 -35.34 23.24 -8.52
C ALA A 267 -33.81 23.24 -8.60
N ALA A 268 -33.12 23.77 -7.58
CA ALA A 268 -31.66 23.77 -7.52
C ALA A 268 -31.08 22.35 -7.41
N ILE A 269 -31.70 21.46 -6.64
CA ILE A 269 -31.29 20.05 -6.56
C ILE A 269 -31.54 19.34 -7.90
N LEU A 270 -32.64 19.65 -8.60
CA LEU A 270 -32.95 19.06 -9.91
C LEU A 270 -31.95 19.50 -10.98
N GLU A 271 -31.52 20.77 -10.94
CA GLU A 271 -30.44 21.28 -11.80
C GLU A 271 -29.11 20.56 -11.53
N VAL A 272 -28.74 20.39 -10.25
CA VAL A 272 -27.55 19.62 -9.84
C VAL A 272 -27.64 18.17 -10.34
N GLN A 273 -28.81 17.53 -10.21
CA GLN A 273 -29.05 16.18 -10.71
C GLN A 273 -28.91 16.08 -12.23
N SER A 274 -29.33 17.10 -12.98
CA SER A 274 -29.19 17.12 -14.44
C SER A 274 -27.73 17.16 -14.89
N ARG A 275 -26.83 17.66 -14.04
CA ARG A 275 -25.39 17.81 -14.29
C ARG A 275 -24.53 16.87 -13.42
N MET A 276 -25.13 15.82 -12.87
CA MET A 276 -24.46 14.89 -11.97
C MET A 276 -23.20 14.27 -12.58
N ALA A 277 -23.20 13.99 -13.88
CA ALA A 277 -22.04 13.36 -14.53
C ALA A 277 -20.81 14.28 -14.58
N GLU A 278 -21.01 15.59 -14.74
CA GLU A 278 -19.91 16.58 -14.65
C GLU A 278 -19.35 16.64 -13.23
N ILE A 279 -20.25 16.64 -12.24
CA ILE A 279 -19.91 16.67 -10.82
C ILE A 279 -19.16 15.40 -10.41
N GLU A 280 -19.64 14.22 -10.81
CA GLU A 280 -18.99 12.94 -10.53
C GLU A 280 -17.60 12.85 -11.18
N SER A 281 -17.41 13.42 -12.37
CA SER A 281 -16.10 13.45 -13.01
C SER A 281 -15.14 14.40 -12.30
N ALA A 282 -15.59 15.62 -11.97
CA ALA A 282 -14.79 16.59 -11.21
C ALA A 282 -14.47 16.08 -9.80
N ALA A 283 -15.42 15.41 -9.15
CA ALA A 283 -15.24 14.82 -7.83
C ALA A 283 -14.28 13.64 -7.86
N ARG A 284 -14.28 12.81 -8.91
CA ARG A 284 -13.26 11.76 -9.09
C ARG A 284 -11.87 12.36 -9.19
N ASP A 285 -11.69 13.41 -9.99
CA ASP A 285 -10.41 14.10 -10.15
C ASP A 285 -9.90 14.66 -8.81
N PHE A 286 -10.78 15.36 -8.06
CA PHE A 286 -10.51 15.82 -6.70
C PHE A 286 -10.10 14.67 -5.75
N LEU A 287 -10.81 13.54 -5.79
CA LEU A 287 -10.54 12.38 -4.93
C LEU A 287 -9.27 11.61 -5.31
N THR A 288 -8.67 11.88 -6.49
CA THR A 288 -7.32 11.34 -6.80
C THR A 288 -6.22 12.07 -6.04
N VAL A 289 -6.40 13.36 -5.78
CA VAL A 289 -5.39 14.24 -5.15
C VAL A 289 -5.65 14.41 -3.65
N SER A 290 -6.91 14.36 -3.22
CA SER A 290 -7.34 14.72 -1.86
C SER A 290 -8.46 13.81 -1.37
N SER A 291 -8.91 13.99 -0.13
CA SER A 291 -9.97 13.17 0.49
C SER A 291 -11.04 14.06 1.11
N THR A 292 -12.26 13.54 1.30
CA THR A 292 -13.33 14.30 1.95
C THR A 292 -13.03 14.60 3.43
N SER A 293 -12.03 13.92 4.00
CA SER A 293 -11.55 14.15 5.37
C SER A 293 -10.83 15.51 5.53
N ASN A 294 -10.30 16.09 4.45
CA ASN A 294 -9.70 17.43 4.50
C ASN A 294 -10.77 18.51 4.25
N SER A 295 -11.29 19.09 5.33
CA SER A 295 -12.33 20.12 5.27
C SER A 295 -11.95 21.35 4.43
N GLN A 296 -10.68 21.74 4.38
CA GLN A 296 -10.25 22.93 3.62
C GLN A 296 -10.26 22.67 2.12
N ASP A 297 -9.69 21.54 1.69
CA ASP A 297 -9.65 21.17 0.27
C ASP A 297 -11.07 20.86 -0.23
N PHE A 298 -11.88 20.21 0.60
CA PHE A 298 -13.27 19.89 0.29
C PHE A 298 -14.11 21.15 0.09
N GLU A 299 -14.00 22.15 0.98
CA GLU A 299 -14.69 23.43 0.79
C GLU A 299 -14.21 24.16 -0.47
N ALA A 300 -12.90 24.17 -0.75
CA ALA A 300 -12.36 24.77 -1.97
C ALA A 300 -12.87 24.09 -3.25
N PHE A 301 -13.02 22.76 -3.24
CA PHE A 301 -13.61 22.01 -4.35
C PHE A 301 -15.08 22.35 -4.54
N ILE A 302 -15.88 22.33 -3.46
CA ILE A 302 -17.30 22.69 -3.52
C ILE A 302 -17.46 24.13 -4.04
N ASP A 303 -16.64 25.07 -3.58
CA ASP A 303 -16.65 26.45 -4.08
C ASP A 303 -16.22 26.52 -5.57
N SER A 304 -15.32 25.65 -6.04
CA SER A 304 -14.93 25.59 -7.44
C SER A 304 -16.08 25.19 -8.38
N LEU A 305 -17.04 24.39 -7.89
CA LEU A 305 -18.24 24.02 -8.65
C LEU A 305 -19.15 25.22 -8.96
N SER A 306 -19.06 26.30 -8.18
CA SER A 306 -19.76 27.56 -8.49
C SER A 306 -19.30 28.17 -9.82
N ASN A 307 -18.01 28.04 -10.17
CA ASN A 307 -17.47 28.52 -11.45
C ASN A 307 -18.05 27.74 -12.64
N HIS A 308 -18.50 26.51 -12.40
CA HIS A 308 -19.17 25.70 -13.40
C HIS A 308 -20.68 26.01 -13.47
N GLY A 309 -21.20 27.00 -12.75
CA GLY A 309 -22.60 27.38 -12.76
C GLY A 309 -23.51 26.48 -11.93
N ILE A 310 -22.96 25.81 -10.91
CA ILE A 310 -23.74 25.05 -9.93
C ILE A 310 -24.13 26.01 -8.78
N PRO A 311 -25.39 26.03 -8.32
CA PRO A 311 -25.84 26.93 -7.25
C PRO A 311 -25.38 26.44 -5.87
N VAL A 312 -24.07 26.59 -5.61
CA VAL A 312 -23.40 26.16 -4.36
C VAL A 312 -23.72 27.10 -3.18
N ASP A 313 -24.27 28.29 -3.43
CA ASP A 313 -24.70 29.22 -2.37
C ASP A 313 -25.87 28.68 -1.52
N VAL A 314 -26.61 27.70 -2.06
CA VAL A 314 -27.73 27.07 -1.35
C VAL A 314 -27.19 25.98 -0.42
N MET A 315 -27.41 26.14 0.89
CA MET A 315 -26.93 25.20 1.92
C MET A 315 -27.43 23.75 1.68
N SER A 316 -28.64 23.58 1.15
CA SER A 316 -29.17 22.25 0.81
C SER A 316 -28.47 21.60 -0.39
N VAL A 317 -27.99 22.40 -1.35
CA VAL A 317 -27.19 21.90 -2.47
C VAL A 317 -25.82 21.47 -1.96
N ARG A 318 -25.17 22.25 -1.09
CA ARG A 318 -23.92 21.84 -0.44
C ARG A 318 -24.08 20.51 0.30
N ALA A 319 -25.11 20.39 1.14
CA ALA A 319 -25.39 19.14 1.86
C ALA A 319 -25.63 17.95 0.92
N TYR A 320 -26.33 18.17 -0.20
CA TYR A 320 -26.55 17.15 -1.22
C TYR A 320 -25.25 16.75 -1.93
N LEU A 321 -24.40 17.71 -2.32
CA LEU A 321 -23.09 17.46 -2.92
C LEU A 321 -22.17 16.71 -1.96
N THR A 322 -22.21 17.02 -0.67
CA THR A 322 -21.46 16.28 0.36
C THR A 322 -21.90 14.82 0.44
N ASP A 323 -23.20 14.54 0.45
CA ASP A 323 -23.72 13.16 0.42
C ASP A 323 -23.29 12.41 -0.85
N VAL A 324 -23.37 13.07 -2.02
CA VAL A 324 -22.90 12.50 -3.29
C VAL A 324 -21.41 12.19 -3.23
N MET A 325 -20.57 13.11 -2.73
CA MET A 325 -19.13 12.90 -2.63
C MET A 325 -18.76 11.78 -1.66
N MET A 326 -19.41 11.69 -0.49
CA MET A 326 -19.16 10.59 0.45
C MET A 326 -19.51 9.22 -0.16
N LYS A 327 -20.63 9.14 -0.90
CA LYS A 327 -21.01 7.91 -1.63
C LYS A 327 -20.01 7.58 -2.73
N LEU A 328 -19.51 8.59 -3.42
CA LEU A 328 -18.54 8.43 -4.50
C LEU A 328 -17.17 7.99 -3.96
N GLU A 329 -16.70 8.59 -2.87
CA GLU A 329 -15.45 8.20 -2.19
C GLU A 329 -15.51 6.75 -1.73
N PHE A 330 -16.60 6.33 -1.07
CA PHE A 330 -16.81 4.93 -0.70
C PHE A 330 -16.80 4.00 -1.93
N LYS A 331 -17.41 4.42 -3.04
CA LYS A 331 -17.41 3.65 -4.28
C LYS A 331 -15.99 3.52 -4.85
N ILE A 332 -15.23 4.60 -4.92
CA ILE A 332 -13.85 4.62 -5.42
C ILE A 332 -12.93 3.75 -4.54
N ASP A 333 -13.06 3.84 -3.21
CA ASP A 333 -12.30 2.99 -2.30
C ASP A 333 -12.63 1.51 -2.51
N SER A 334 -13.92 1.18 -2.68
CA SER A 334 -14.35 -0.18 -2.99
C SER A 334 -13.83 -0.66 -4.35
N GLU A 335 -13.76 0.22 -5.36
CA GLU A 335 -13.18 -0.07 -6.68
C GLU A 335 -11.67 -0.33 -6.57
N ARG A 336 -10.96 0.49 -5.79
CA ARG A 336 -9.50 0.38 -5.58
C ARG A 336 -9.13 -0.90 -4.81
N ASP A 337 -9.90 -1.22 -3.77
CA ASP A 337 -9.71 -2.45 -3.01
C ASP A 337 -10.03 -3.67 -3.87
N ALA A 338 -11.11 -3.61 -4.66
CA ALA A 338 -11.53 -4.69 -5.55
C ALA A 338 -10.49 -5.06 -6.61
N ILE A 339 -9.69 -4.10 -7.09
CA ILE A 339 -8.58 -4.36 -8.02
C ILE A 339 -7.53 -5.30 -7.42
N ASN A 340 -7.24 -5.16 -6.12
CA ASN A 340 -6.18 -5.89 -5.42
C ASN A 340 -6.68 -7.15 -4.70
N THR A 341 -7.97 -7.25 -4.42
CA THR A 341 -8.57 -8.41 -3.76
C THR A 341 -8.89 -9.55 -4.72
N MET A 342 -8.86 -10.79 -4.20
CA MET A 342 -9.36 -11.94 -4.94
C MET A 342 -10.88 -11.88 -5.09
N PRO A 343 -11.46 -12.37 -6.20
CA PRO A 343 -12.90 -12.35 -6.38
C PRO A 343 -13.61 -13.16 -5.29
N ASN A 344 -14.52 -12.50 -4.58
CA ASN A 344 -15.23 -13.04 -3.43
C ASN A 344 -16.48 -13.83 -3.83
N SER A 345 -17.00 -13.64 -5.06
CA SER A 345 -18.19 -14.35 -5.57
C SER A 345 -17.97 -14.99 -6.95
N TRP A 346 -18.76 -16.00 -7.28
CA TRP A 346 -18.71 -16.63 -8.61
C TRP A 346 -19.19 -15.68 -9.71
N SER A 347 -20.20 -14.85 -9.44
CA SER A 347 -20.68 -13.82 -10.37
C SER A 347 -19.61 -12.79 -10.69
N GLU A 348 -18.84 -12.36 -9.69
CA GLU A 348 -17.72 -11.45 -9.87
C GLU A 348 -16.59 -12.09 -10.68
N ARG A 349 -16.27 -13.38 -10.45
CA ARG A 349 -15.30 -14.11 -11.27
C ARG A 349 -15.72 -14.16 -12.73
N GLU A 350 -16.99 -14.42 -12.99
CA GLU A 350 -17.49 -14.51 -14.36
C GLU A 350 -17.52 -13.13 -15.03
N ALA A 351 -17.90 -12.08 -14.31
CA ALA A 351 -17.82 -10.71 -14.79
C ALA A 351 -16.38 -10.29 -15.13
N ILE A 352 -15.39 -10.68 -14.32
CA ILE A 352 -13.97 -10.40 -14.59
C ILE A 352 -13.51 -11.15 -15.85
N ARG A 353 -13.94 -12.40 -16.06
CA ARG A 353 -13.63 -13.12 -17.32
C ARG A 353 -14.24 -12.43 -18.53
N GLN A 354 -15.48 -11.97 -18.43
CA GLN A 354 -16.13 -11.21 -19.49
C GLN A 354 -15.37 -9.91 -19.79
N PHE A 355 -14.92 -9.20 -18.75
CA PHE A 355 -14.07 -8.01 -18.91
C PHE A 355 -12.74 -8.32 -19.62
N GLU A 356 -12.01 -9.35 -19.20
CA GLU A 356 -10.74 -9.70 -19.86
C GLU A 356 -10.94 -10.15 -21.32
N ASN A 357 -12.07 -10.80 -21.64
CA ASN A 357 -12.42 -11.13 -23.01
C ASN A 357 -12.76 -9.88 -23.86
N ALA A 358 -13.39 -8.87 -23.24
CA ALA A 358 -13.75 -7.61 -23.90
C ALA A 358 -12.61 -6.58 -23.95
N ARG A 359 -11.52 -6.80 -23.20
CA ARG A 359 -10.47 -5.81 -22.96
C ARG A 359 -9.79 -5.28 -24.22
N SER A 360 -9.54 -6.13 -25.21
CA SER A 360 -8.94 -5.71 -26.49
C SER A 360 -9.88 -4.76 -27.25
N SER A 361 -11.15 -5.12 -27.36
CA SER A 361 -12.18 -4.29 -28.00
C SER A 361 -12.36 -2.96 -27.29
N LEU A 362 -12.35 -2.96 -25.95
CA LEU A 362 -12.43 -1.73 -25.16
C LEU A 362 -11.25 -0.80 -25.42
N ARG A 363 -10.02 -1.34 -25.51
CA ARG A 363 -8.83 -0.54 -25.79
C ARG A 363 -8.89 0.11 -27.17
N ASP A 364 -9.36 -0.63 -28.18
CA ASP A 364 -9.49 -0.09 -29.55
C ASP A 364 -10.57 0.98 -29.63
N GLN A 365 -11.68 0.80 -28.90
CA GLN A 365 -12.76 1.78 -28.84
C GLN A 365 -12.38 3.01 -28.01
N LEU A 366 -11.52 2.86 -27.00
CA LEU A 366 -11.08 3.95 -26.13
C LEU A 366 -10.38 5.07 -26.92
N SER A 367 -9.44 4.72 -27.79
CA SER A 367 -8.75 5.71 -28.65
C SER A 367 -9.78 6.48 -29.48
N ASN A 368 -10.70 5.76 -30.13
CA ASN A 368 -11.74 6.37 -30.94
C ASN A 368 -12.68 7.28 -30.12
N THR A 369 -13.01 6.90 -28.87
CA THR A 369 -13.88 7.72 -28.01
C THR A 369 -13.21 9.01 -27.54
N ILE A 370 -11.89 8.98 -27.31
CA ILE A 370 -11.12 10.16 -26.91
C ILE A 370 -10.95 11.09 -28.09
N ASP A 371 -10.61 10.56 -29.28
CA ASP A 371 -10.48 11.35 -30.51
C ASP A 371 -11.81 12.02 -30.90
N LEU A 372 -12.94 11.36 -30.65
CA LEU A 372 -14.27 11.92 -30.95
C LEU A 372 -14.67 13.04 -29.98
N HIS A 373 -14.07 13.08 -28.79
CA HIS A 373 -14.35 14.04 -27.71
C HIS A 373 -13.08 14.80 -27.30
N GLU A 374 -12.27 15.21 -28.28
CA GLU A 374 -11.07 16.00 -28.05
C GLU A 374 -11.37 17.25 -27.19
N GLY A 375 -10.66 17.37 -26.06
CA GLY A 375 -10.77 18.50 -25.13
C GLY A 375 -11.86 18.39 -24.06
N ASP A 376 -12.67 17.32 -24.05
CA ASP A 376 -13.69 17.08 -23.02
C ASP A 376 -13.62 15.64 -22.47
N LEU A 377 -12.72 15.46 -21.49
CA LEU A 377 -12.47 14.16 -20.85
C LEU A 377 -13.71 13.60 -20.13
N VAL A 378 -14.61 14.47 -19.66
CA VAL A 378 -15.85 14.07 -18.98
C VAL A 378 -16.76 13.36 -19.96
N LYS A 379 -17.01 13.97 -21.12
CA LYS A 379 -17.83 13.35 -22.18
C LYS A 379 -17.18 12.10 -22.74
N ALA A 380 -15.87 12.11 -22.93
CA ALA A 380 -15.11 10.93 -23.37
C ALA A 380 -15.29 9.75 -22.39
N ARG A 381 -15.20 10.00 -21.07
CA ARG A 381 -15.39 8.97 -20.04
C ARG A 381 -16.82 8.43 -20.04
N MET A 382 -17.83 9.30 -20.15
CA MET A 382 -19.23 8.88 -20.22
C MET A 382 -19.51 8.00 -21.44
N ALA A 383 -19.01 8.42 -22.61
CA ALA A 383 -19.13 7.63 -23.83
C ALA A 383 -18.44 6.27 -23.69
N PHE A 384 -17.28 6.22 -23.04
CA PHE A 384 -16.57 4.97 -22.78
C PHE A 384 -17.30 4.04 -21.80
N GLU A 385 -17.95 4.57 -20.76
CA GLU A 385 -18.83 3.78 -19.89
C GLU A 385 -20.04 3.21 -20.65
N GLU A 386 -20.63 4.00 -21.56
CA GLU A 386 -21.76 3.55 -22.37
C GLU A 386 -21.35 2.43 -23.33
N VAL A 387 -20.16 2.53 -23.93
CA VAL A 387 -19.54 1.47 -24.70
C VAL A 387 -19.37 0.21 -23.86
N ALA A 388 -18.85 0.31 -22.64
CA ALA A 388 -18.71 -0.84 -21.74
C ALA A 388 -20.05 -1.50 -21.39
N LYS A 389 -21.09 -0.70 -21.13
CA LYS A 389 -22.46 -1.20 -20.91
C LYS A 389 -23.00 -1.92 -22.15
N SER A 390 -22.73 -1.41 -23.35
CA SER A 390 -23.17 -2.02 -24.61
C SER A 390 -22.56 -3.40 -24.87
N ILE A 391 -21.34 -3.64 -24.37
CA ILE A 391 -20.63 -4.93 -24.45
C ILE A 391 -21.15 -5.92 -23.39
N GLY A 392 -22.01 -5.47 -22.47
CA GLY A 392 -22.61 -6.30 -21.42
C GLY A 392 -21.83 -6.33 -20.11
N LEU A 393 -20.93 -5.37 -19.89
CA LEU A 393 -20.21 -5.25 -18.63
C LEU A 393 -21.08 -4.60 -17.55
N ASP A 394 -21.11 -5.20 -16.36
CA ASP A 394 -21.87 -4.68 -15.23
C ASP A 394 -21.01 -3.74 -14.38
N LEU A 395 -21.16 -2.43 -14.60
CA LEU A 395 -20.43 -1.38 -13.85
C LEU A 395 -20.94 -1.20 -12.41
N ARG A 396 -21.96 -1.95 -11.98
CA ARG A 396 -22.35 -1.98 -10.56
C ARG A 396 -21.36 -2.78 -9.72
N ILE A 397 -20.56 -3.66 -10.35
CA ILE A 397 -19.54 -4.45 -9.69
C ILE A 397 -18.26 -3.59 -9.58
N PRO A 398 -17.78 -3.26 -8.36
CA PRO A 398 -16.61 -2.39 -8.18
C PRO A 398 -15.36 -2.90 -8.90
N SER A 399 -15.16 -4.22 -8.92
CA SER A 399 -14.01 -4.87 -9.58
C SER A 399 -13.99 -4.65 -11.10
N ILE A 400 -15.14 -4.39 -11.73
CA ILE A 400 -15.25 -4.09 -13.17
C ILE A 400 -15.18 -2.60 -13.41
N SER A 401 -15.95 -1.82 -12.64
CA SER A 401 -15.96 -0.35 -12.70
C SER A 401 -14.56 0.23 -12.51
N GLY A 402 -13.85 -0.21 -11.47
CA GLY A 402 -12.47 0.22 -11.19
C GLY A 402 -11.49 -0.16 -12.29
N ARG A 403 -11.61 -1.34 -12.89
CA ARG A 403 -10.75 -1.76 -14.02
C ARG A 403 -11.03 -0.96 -15.29
N LEU A 404 -12.29 -0.61 -15.54
CA LEU A 404 -12.66 0.22 -16.68
C LEU A 404 -12.09 1.63 -16.53
N HIS A 405 -12.27 2.25 -15.36
CA HIS A 405 -11.73 3.58 -15.07
C HIS A 405 -10.21 3.60 -15.08
N ALA A 406 -9.55 2.62 -14.45
CA ALA A 406 -8.10 2.50 -14.51
C ALA A 406 -7.57 2.34 -15.94
N LEU A 407 -8.32 1.68 -16.83
CA LEU A 407 -7.95 1.56 -18.24
C LEU A 407 -8.09 2.90 -18.99
N PHE A 408 -9.12 3.69 -18.68
CA PHE A 408 -9.30 5.04 -19.22
C PHE A 408 -8.19 5.99 -18.74
N ASP A 409 -7.97 6.06 -17.43
CA ASP A 409 -7.01 6.96 -16.79
C ASP A 409 -5.59 6.65 -17.28
N LEU A 410 -5.20 5.37 -17.29
CA LEU A 410 -3.90 4.95 -17.80
C LEU A 410 -3.69 5.35 -19.26
N HIS A 411 -4.74 5.33 -20.08
CA HIS A 411 -4.61 5.73 -21.47
C HIS A 411 -4.44 7.24 -21.63
N VAL A 412 -5.18 8.05 -20.87
CA VAL A 412 -5.00 9.51 -20.84
C VAL A 412 -3.58 9.85 -20.40
N ASP A 413 -3.10 9.25 -19.30
CA ASP A 413 -1.74 9.44 -18.80
C ASP A 413 -0.69 9.01 -19.84
N LEU A 414 -0.92 7.89 -20.53
CA LEU A 414 -0.02 7.40 -21.58
C LEU A 414 -0.02 8.35 -22.78
N SER A 415 -1.18 8.85 -23.22
CA SER A 415 -1.28 9.81 -24.32
C SER A 415 -0.63 11.15 -23.98
N GLU A 416 -0.75 11.62 -22.74
CA GLU A 416 -0.01 12.80 -22.27
C GLU A 416 1.50 12.56 -22.24
N ALA A 417 1.94 11.39 -21.74
CA ALA A 417 3.34 11.00 -21.74
C ALA A 417 3.91 10.79 -23.15
N GLU A 418 3.14 10.21 -24.07
CA GLU A 418 3.48 10.06 -25.48
C GLU A 418 3.57 11.43 -26.16
N GLY A 419 2.68 12.37 -25.81
CA GLY A 419 2.79 13.78 -26.22
C GLY A 419 4.08 14.44 -25.72
N LEU A 420 4.52 14.13 -24.50
CA LEU A 420 5.81 14.59 -23.97
C LEU A 420 7.02 13.91 -24.65
N GLN A 421 6.84 12.69 -25.18
CA GLN A 421 7.85 11.93 -25.93
C GLN A 421 7.85 12.21 -27.43
N ASP A 422 6.94 13.03 -27.97
CA ASP A 422 7.03 13.48 -29.35
C ASP A 422 8.38 14.19 -29.57
N PRO A 423 9.22 13.72 -30.53
CA PRO A 423 10.52 14.34 -30.81
C PRO A 423 10.39 15.83 -31.12
N ASN A 424 9.27 16.29 -31.66
CA ASN A 424 9.03 17.70 -31.96
C ASN A 424 8.79 18.52 -30.67
N ILE A 425 8.02 17.99 -29.72
CA ILE A 425 7.74 18.65 -28.44
C ILE A 425 8.98 18.61 -27.55
N ALA A 426 9.70 17.49 -27.52
CA ALA A 426 10.97 17.35 -26.82
C ALA A 426 12.05 18.32 -27.37
N ARG A 427 12.12 18.51 -28.69
CA ARG A 427 12.97 19.53 -29.33
C ARG A 427 12.62 20.94 -28.88
N ARG A 428 11.33 21.30 -28.94
CA ARG A 428 10.85 22.63 -28.50
C ARG A 428 11.14 22.88 -27.03
N ASN A 429 10.93 21.90 -26.16
CA ASN A 429 11.24 22.01 -24.74
C ASN A 429 12.74 22.23 -24.47
N ARG A 430 13.63 21.58 -25.23
CA ARG A 430 15.09 21.82 -25.15
C ARG A 430 15.47 23.24 -25.61
N VAL A 431 14.87 23.71 -26.70
CA VAL A 431 15.05 25.08 -27.19
C VAL A 431 14.58 26.10 -26.16
N LEU A 432 13.39 25.91 -25.57
CA LEU A 432 12.84 26.80 -24.54
C LEU A 432 13.71 26.85 -23.28
N LYS A 433 14.26 25.70 -22.84
CA LYS A 433 15.20 25.66 -21.71
C LYS A 433 16.42 26.57 -21.92
N ILE A 434 16.92 26.66 -23.15
CA ILE A 434 18.09 27.48 -23.49
C ILE A 434 17.76 28.95 -23.66
N LEU A 435 16.59 29.24 -24.25
CA LEU A 435 16.08 30.61 -24.35
C LEU A 435 15.85 31.21 -22.96
N HIS A 436 15.22 30.45 -22.05
CA HIS A 436 14.94 30.87 -20.67
C HIS A 436 16.12 30.68 -19.70
N HIS A 437 17.24 30.12 -20.16
CA HIS A 437 18.41 29.92 -19.31
C HIS A 437 18.90 31.27 -18.77
N GLY A 438 18.97 31.44 -17.44
CA GLY A 438 19.41 32.70 -16.84
C GLY A 438 18.44 33.86 -17.10
N ALA A 439 17.13 33.59 -17.29
CA ALA A 439 16.05 34.58 -17.41
C ALA A 439 16.14 35.74 -16.40
N VAL A 440 16.66 35.44 -15.21
CA VAL A 440 16.87 36.39 -14.11
C VAL A 440 17.77 37.58 -14.51
N HIS A 441 18.74 37.38 -15.42
CA HIS A 441 19.70 38.40 -15.84
C HIS A 441 19.25 39.19 -17.08
N LEU A 442 18.15 38.81 -17.72
CA LEU A 442 17.63 39.53 -18.89
C LEU A 442 16.81 40.75 -18.50
N THR A 443 16.92 41.79 -19.33
CA THR A 443 16.08 42.99 -19.23
C THR A 443 14.61 42.66 -19.52
N PRO A 444 13.66 43.47 -19.01
CA PRO A 444 12.23 43.24 -19.28
C PRO A 444 11.87 43.32 -20.76
N GLU A 445 12.66 44.02 -21.58
CA GLU A 445 12.48 44.09 -23.03
C GLU A 445 12.91 42.79 -23.71
N GLU A 446 14.05 42.22 -23.30
CA GLU A 446 14.54 40.94 -23.82
C GLU A 446 13.66 39.76 -23.40
N ARG A 447 13.09 39.79 -22.18
CA ARG A 447 12.10 38.78 -21.75
C ARG A 447 10.85 38.80 -22.63
N ARG A 448 10.35 39.98 -23.01
CA ARG A 448 9.23 40.11 -23.95
C ARG A 448 9.57 39.56 -25.34
N VAL A 449 10.82 39.69 -25.79
CA VAL A 449 11.28 39.10 -27.04
C VAL A 449 11.27 37.57 -26.96
N ILE A 450 11.75 36.99 -25.84
CA ILE A 450 11.70 35.54 -25.59
C ILE A 450 10.25 35.04 -25.53
N ASP A 451 9.36 35.71 -24.78
CA ASP A 451 7.95 35.32 -24.67
C ASP A 451 7.23 35.35 -26.03
N ARG A 452 7.57 36.32 -26.89
CA ARG A 452 7.04 36.39 -28.26
C ARG A 452 7.60 35.30 -29.16
N LEU A 453 8.84 34.89 -28.95
CA LEU A 453 9.50 33.82 -29.70
C LEU A 453 8.97 32.44 -29.26
N GLU A 454 8.71 32.24 -27.97
CA GLU A 454 8.06 31.05 -27.41
C GLU A 454 6.66 30.83 -28.02
N ARG A 455 5.82 31.87 -28.04
CA ARG A 455 4.49 31.80 -28.68
C ARG A 455 4.54 31.47 -30.17
N ASN A 456 5.67 31.74 -30.83
CA ASN A 456 5.87 31.51 -32.26
C ASN A 456 7.00 30.52 -32.55
N ILE A 457 7.24 29.55 -31.64
CA ILE A 457 8.38 28.63 -31.75
C ILE A 457 8.34 27.79 -33.04
N LEU A 458 7.13 27.45 -33.52
CA LEU A 458 6.90 26.77 -34.80
C LEU A 458 7.48 27.56 -35.99
N ALA A 459 7.26 28.86 -36.02
CA ALA A 459 7.74 29.72 -37.10
C ALA A 459 9.25 29.91 -37.03
N PHE A 460 9.82 29.90 -35.83
CA PHE A 460 11.27 29.91 -35.63
C PHE A 460 11.92 28.61 -36.10
N GLU A 461 11.31 27.47 -35.77
CA GLU A 461 11.75 26.14 -36.20
C GLU A 461 11.78 26.01 -37.74
N GLN A 462 10.69 26.40 -38.41
CA GLN A 462 10.61 26.43 -39.88
C GLN A 462 11.65 27.37 -40.51
N LEU A 463 11.92 28.51 -39.87
CA LEU A 463 12.96 29.43 -40.33
C LEU A 463 14.34 28.81 -40.24
N VAL A 464 14.65 28.09 -39.16
CA VAL A 464 15.93 27.40 -39.01
C VAL A 464 16.03 26.27 -40.04
N GLU A 465 14.98 25.46 -40.20
CA GLU A 465 14.92 24.38 -41.19
C GLU A 465 15.18 24.91 -42.61
N THR A 466 14.44 25.93 -43.06
CA THR A 466 14.61 26.51 -44.41
C THR A 466 16.01 27.09 -44.65
N VAL A 467 16.63 27.71 -43.63
CA VAL A 467 18.00 28.21 -43.74
C VAL A 467 19.00 27.06 -43.84
N MET A 468 18.82 25.98 -43.06
CA MET A 468 19.72 24.83 -43.04
C MET A 468 19.59 23.94 -44.29
N GLU A 469 18.36 23.79 -44.82
CA GLU A 469 18.11 23.11 -46.11
C GLU A 469 18.80 23.83 -47.26
N SER A 470 18.81 25.17 -47.24
CA SER A 470 19.46 25.97 -48.27
C SER A 470 20.99 25.87 -48.26
N SER A 471 21.58 25.29 -47.21
CA SER A 471 23.00 25.36 -46.94
C SER A 471 23.73 24.02 -46.79
N GLU A 472 23.12 22.92 -47.25
CA GLU A 472 23.71 21.58 -47.30
C GLU A 472 24.40 21.12 -45.99
N GLY A 473 23.92 21.58 -44.82
CA GLY A 473 24.36 21.07 -43.51
C GLY A 473 25.58 21.75 -42.86
N ASP A 474 26.15 22.80 -43.45
CA ASP A 474 27.15 23.61 -42.73
C ASP A 474 26.44 24.62 -41.82
N PHE A 475 26.86 24.90 -40.57
CA PHE A 475 26.34 26.02 -39.75
C PHE A 475 27.35 27.16 -39.58
N THR A 476 27.63 27.87 -40.68
CA THR A 476 28.67 28.92 -40.73
C THR A 476 28.18 30.28 -40.24
N VAL A 477 29.11 31.20 -39.96
CA VAL A 477 28.85 32.60 -39.54
C VAL A 477 27.88 33.34 -40.49
N ALA A 478 27.88 32.99 -41.78
CA ALA A 478 26.98 33.59 -42.77
C ALA A 478 25.51 33.21 -42.53
N GLN A 479 25.23 31.96 -42.18
CA GLN A 479 23.86 31.50 -41.90
C GLN A 479 23.38 31.94 -40.52
N GLN A 480 24.29 31.95 -39.54
CA GLN A 480 24.02 32.56 -38.25
C GLN A 480 23.58 34.03 -38.44
N ALA A 481 24.24 34.77 -39.33
CA ALA A 481 23.83 36.14 -39.66
C ALA A 481 22.50 36.21 -40.42
N LEU A 482 22.17 35.23 -41.28
CA LEU A 482 20.88 35.16 -41.97
C LEU A 482 19.71 34.97 -40.99
N ILE A 483 19.83 34.02 -40.05
CA ILE A 483 18.81 33.78 -39.02
C ILE A 483 18.55 35.04 -38.22
N MET A 484 19.62 35.71 -37.76
CA MET A 484 19.51 36.96 -37.00
C MET A 484 18.84 38.07 -37.81
N ARG A 485 19.25 38.26 -39.08
CA ARG A 485 18.68 39.28 -39.96
C ARG A 485 17.20 39.02 -40.27
N PHE A 486 16.80 37.76 -40.43
CA PHE A 486 15.40 37.41 -40.63
C PHE A 486 14.55 37.70 -39.39
N LEU A 487 15.05 37.40 -38.19
CA LEU A 487 14.37 37.73 -36.94
C LEU A 487 14.26 39.25 -36.73
N GLU A 488 15.32 40.01 -37.01
CA GLU A 488 15.30 41.47 -37.01
C GLU A 488 14.28 42.03 -38.00
N SER A 489 14.19 41.46 -39.21
CA SER A 489 13.21 41.89 -40.23
C SER A 489 11.76 41.66 -39.82
N ARG A 490 11.51 40.70 -38.91
CA ARG A 490 10.19 40.45 -38.31
C ARG A 490 9.92 41.26 -37.04
N GLY A 491 10.83 42.17 -36.69
CA GLY A 491 10.68 43.07 -35.55
C GLY A 491 11.00 42.43 -34.20
N TYR A 492 11.86 41.40 -34.18
CA TYR A 492 12.46 40.90 -32.95
C TYR A 492 13.81 41.60 -32.72
N ASP A 493 14.01 42.20 -31.54
CA ASP A 493 15.30 42.77 -31.16
C ASP A 493 16.18 41.67 -30.56
N VAL A 494 16.90 40.98 -31.44
CA VAL A 494 17.65 39.75 -31.11
C VAL A 494 19.16 39.98 -31.01
N ASN A 495 19.65 41.14 -31.45
CA ASN A 495 21.07 41.44 -31.57
C ASN A 495 21.64 42.08 -30.29
N THR A 496 21.18 41.64 -29.13
CA THR A 496 21.77 41.97 -27.84
C THR A 496 22.86 40.96 -27.48
N PRO A 497 23.87 41.34 -26.68
CA PRO A 497 24.94 40.43 -26.28
C PRO A 497 24.43 39.20 -25.52
N ASP A 498 23.25 39.28 -24.89
CA ASP A 498 22.66 38.21 -24.09
C ASP A 498 21.69 37.33 -24.89
N LEU A 499 20.91 37.88 -25.83
CA LEU A 499 19.96 37.11 -26.65
C LEU A 499 20.62 36.42 -27.85
N ARG A 500 21.58 37.10 -28.50
CA ARG A 500 22.22 36.56 -29.72
C ARG A 500 22.86 35.18 -29.51
N PRO A 501 23.63 34.92 -28.43
CA PRO A 501 24.19 33.59 -28.19
C PRO A 501 23.11 32.52 -27.93
N LYS A 502 21.99 32.88 -27.27
CA LYS A 502 20.90 31.94 -26.94
C LYS A 502 20.13 31.52 -28.17
N ILE A 503 19.83 32.47 -29.05
CA ILE A 503 19.09 32.22 -30.30
C ILE A 503 19.94 31.38 -31.25
N LEU A 504 21.25 31.64 -31.32
CA LEU A 504 22.17 30.85 -32.14
C LEU A 504 22.37 29.42 -31.58
N ALA A 505 22.46 29.26 -30.26
CA ALA A 505 22.50 27.94 -29.63
C ALA A 505 21.20 27.15 -29.86
N SER A 506 20.05 27.84 -29.76
CA SER A 506 18.72 27.27 -30.06
C SER A 506 18.59 26.82 -31.51
N ALA A 507 19.05 27.63 -32.46
CA ALA A 507 19.09 27.28 -33.87
C ALA A 507 20.05 26.12 -34.16
N GLY A 508 21.19 26.07 -33.49
CA GLY A 508 22.13 24.95 -33.59
C GLY A 508 21.53 23.63 -33.10
N ILE A 509 20.75 23.65 -32.02
CA ILE A 509 20.08 22.44 -31.52
C ILE A 509 19.01 21.94 -32.48
N ILE A 510 18.20 22.84 -33.03
CA ILE A 510 17.22 22.49 -34.07
C ILE A 510 17.94 21.87 -35.28
N GLY A 511 19.02 22.49 -35.75
CA GLY A 511 19.83 21.96 -36.86
C GLY A 511 20.46 20.60 -36.57
N ALA A 512 20.93 20.37 -35.34
CA ALA A 512 21.56 19.11 -34.94
C ALA A 512 20.54 17.97 -34.82
N GLU A 513 19.34 18.27 -34.35
CA GLU A 513 18.26 17.30 -34.20
C GLU A 513 17.58 16.93 -35.52
N LEU A 514 17.48 17.87 -36.45
CA LEU A 514 17.02 17.61 -37.81
C LEU A 514 18.09 16.91 -38.67
N GLY A 515 19.30 16.70 -38.13
CA GLY A 515 20.38 15.97 -38.77
C GLY A 515 21.19 16.78 -39.79
N TYR A 516 21.01 18.11 -39.83
CA TYR A 516 21.77 18.98 -40.72
C TYR A 516 23.19 19.23 -40.20
N ILE A 517 23.38 19.39 -38.89
CA ILE A 517 24.70 19.67 -38.29
C ILE A 517 25.12 18.65 -37.22
N SER A 518 26.42 18.55 -36.97
CA SER A 518 26.91 17.70 -35.87
C SER A 518 26.73 18.40 -34.50
N PRO A 519 26.48 17.67 -33.39
CA PRO A 519 26.37 18.27 -32.05
C PRO A 519 27.62 19.08 -31.60
N SER A 520 28.77 18.84 -32.24
CA SER A 520 30.02 19.59 -32.03
C SER A 520 30.03 20.98 -32.66
N GLU A 521 29.13 21.28 -33.60
CA GLU A 521 29.06 22.55 -34.34
C GLU A 521 28.07 23.55 -33.71
N ILE A 522 27.41 23.17 -32.61
CA ILE A 522 26.51 24.06 -31.87
C ILE A 522 27.32 25.22 -31.25
N PRO A 523 26.97 26.49 -31.54
CA PRO A 523 27.63 27.63 -30.95
C PRO A 523 27.48 27.62 -29.43
N LYS A 524 28.62 27.67 -28.73
CA LYS A 524 28.65 27.72 -27.28
C LYS A 524 28.19 29.10 -26.80
N ILE A 525 27.34 29.12 -25.77
CA ILE A 525 27.01 30.34 -25.04
C ILE A 525 28.31 30.86 -24.41
N ALA A 526 28.57 32.17 -24.52
CA ALA A 526 29.83 32.77 -24.06
C ALA A 526 30.12 32.47 -22.56
N PRO A 527 31.40 32.33 -22.16
CA PRO A 527 31.79 31.89 -20.83
C PRO A 527 31.53 32.99 -19.80
N GLY A 528 30.54 32.75 -18.95
CA GLY A 528 30.04 33.68 -17.94
C GLY A 528 28.72 33.18 -17.32
N VAL A 529 28.04 32.30 -18.05
CA VAL A 529 26.93 31.49 -17.57
C VAL A 529 27.31 30.03 -17.86
N ALA A 530 27.93 29.37 -16.89
CA ALA A 530 28.44 28.01 -17.05
C ALA A 530 27.27 27.05 -17.31
N LEU A 531 27.21 26.45 -18.50
CA LEU A 531 26.72 25.08 -18.60
C LEU A 531 27.67 24.25 -17.74
N SER A 532 27.14 23.47 -16.79
CA SER A 532 27.99 22.45 -16.18
C SER A 532 28.30 21.45 -17.29
N ASP A 533 29.59 21.14 -17.50
CA ASP A 533 30.00 20.11 -18.47
C ASP A 533 29.28 18.77 -18.18
N ASN A 534 28.89 18.55 -16.91
CA ASN A 534 28.07 17.43 -16.47
C ASN A 534 26.64 17.41 -17.06
N GLU A 535 26.00 18.54 -17.34
CA GLU A 535 24.64 18.56 -17.90
C GLU A 535 24.66 18.25 -19.40
N VAL A 536 25.64 18.77 -20.14
CA VAL A 536 25.86 18.41 -21.55
C VAL A 536 26.25 16.94 -21.65
N ASP A 537 27.13 16.46 -20.78
CA ASP A 537 27.48 15.04 -20.70
C ASP A 537 26.29 14.18 -20.27
N SER A 538 25.41 14.67 -19.37
CA SER A 538 24.18 13.95 -18.99
C SER A 538 23.20 13.81 -20.15
N ILE A 539 23.04 14.86 -20.97
CA ILE A 539 22.22 14.84 -22.19
C ILE A 539 22.86 13.94 -23.26
N ILE A 540 24.20 13.93 -23.36
CA ILE A 540 24.92 13.01 -24.26
C ILE A 540 24.81 11.55 -23.77
N ILE A 541 24.79 11.32 -22.46
CA ILE A 541 24.57 10.01 -21.85
C ILE A 541 23.12 9.58 -22.07
N GLU A 542 22.14 10.47 -21.94
CA GLU A 542 20.73 10.22 -22.28
C GLU A 542 20.55 9.91 -23.78
N LEU A 543 21.24 10.63 -24.67
CA LEU A 543 21.25 10.33 -26.10
C LEU A 543 21.93 8.98 -26.42
N LYS A 544 23.02 8.64 -25.73
CA LYS A 544 23.70 7.34 -25.88
C LYS A 544 22.88 6.19 -25.31
N THR A 545 22.15 6.41 -24.22
CA THR A 545 21.27 5.41 -23.62
C THR A 545 20.02 5.21 -24.48
N LEU A 546 19.39 6.27 -25.00
CA LEU A 546 18.35 6.19 -26.03
C LEU A 546 18.85 5.44 -27.28
N ALA A 547 20.02 5.81 -27.81
CA ALA A 547 20.62 5.10 -28.95
C ALA A 547 20.93 3.62 -28.66
N ASN A 548 21.24 3.28 -27.41
CA ASN A 548 21.43 1.89 -26.98
C ASN A 548 20.10 1.15 -26.76
N THR A 549 19.02 1.84 -26.37
CA THR A 549 17.67 1.22 -26.30
C THR A 549 17.13 0.84 -27.68
N PHE A 550 17.58 1.51 -28.75
CA PHE A 550 17.29 1.13 -30.13
C PHE A 550 18.23 0.05 -30.71
N LYS A 551 19.25 -0.42 -29.95
CA LYS A 551 20.10 -1.55 -30.35
C LYS A 551 19.57 -2.87 -29.79
N PRO A 552 19.43 -3.93 -30.60
CA PRO A 552 18.93 -5.21 -30.11
C PRO A 552 19.97 -5.91 -29.22
N SER A 553 19.58 -6.09 -27.96
CA SER A 553 20.11 -6.96 -26.89
C SER A 553 21.50 -7.61 -27.09
N GLY A 554 22.50 -7.08 -26.38
CA GLY A 554 23.72 -7.80 -26.00
C GLY A 554 23.91 -7.67 -24.49
N LYS A 555 23.77 -8.78 -23.75
CA LYS A 555 23.97 -8.86 -22.30
C LYS A 555 25.41 -8.52 -21.96
N GLU A 556 25.64 -7.63 -21.00
CA GLU A 556 26.78 -7.70 -20.10
C GLU A 556 26.56 -6.93 -18.80
N ASN A 557 27.16 -7.46 -17.74
CA ASN A 557 26.83 -7.27 -16.33
C ASN A 557 27.31 -5.91 -15.79
N ILE A 558 26.46 -5.22 -15.04
CA ILE A 558 26.90 -4.16 -14.10
C ILE A 558 26.05 -4.25 -12.83
N THR A 559 26.50 -5.06 -11.88
CA THR A 559 26.00 -5.04 -10.50
C THR A 559 27.19 -5.26 -9.56
N GLU A 560 28.01 -4.24 -9.31
CA GLU A 560 29.04 -4.37 -8.26
C GLU A 560 29.61 -3.07 -7.64
N GLU A 561 28.94 -1.90 -7.71
CA GLU A 561 29.54 -0.66 -7.13
C GLU A 561 28.68 0.18 -6.17
N VAL A 562 27.49 -0.25 -5.73
CA VAL A 562 26.64 0.60 -4.86
C VAL A 562 26.45 0.09 -3.41
N ILE A 563 27.06 -1.03 -3.01
CA ILE A 563 26.84 -1.59 -1.67
C ILE A 563 28.01 -1.23 -0.74
N ALA A 564 28.11 0.05 -0.35
CA ALA A 564 29.04 0.46 0.71
C ALA A 564 28.64 1.75 1.46
N ALA A 565 27.34 1.98 1.70
CA ALA A 565 26.88 2.97 2.69
C ALA A 565 25.38 2.82 2.95
N ASP A 566 24.98 1.97 3.92
CA ASP A 566 23.81 2.21 4.79
C ASP A 566 23.55 0.99 5.71
N GLU A 567 23.61 1.21 7.02
CA GLU A 567 23.37 0.16 8.03
C GLU A 567 21.88 -0.19 8.22
N GLU A 568 20.94 0.57 7.65
CA GLU A 568 19.50 0.23 7.65
C GLU A 568 19.09 -0.73 6.51
N LEU A 569 19.86 -0.78 5.42
CA LEU A 569 19.70 -1.75 4.32
C LEU A 569 20.13 -3.18 4.71
N SER A 570 20.87 -3.33 5.80
CA SER A 570 21.33 -4.62 6.31
C SER A 570 20.18 -5.49 6.83
N GLU A 571 19.19 -4.92 7.53
CA GLU A 571 18.06 -5.69 8.07
C GLU A 571 17.06 -6.09 6.98
N ALA A 572 16.82 -5.21 6.01
CA ALA A 572 16.05 -5.52 4.81
C ALA A 572 16.78 -6.57 3.93
N GLY A 573 18.11 -6.45 3.83
CA GLY A 573 18.98 -7.42 3.15
C GLY A 573 18.97 -8.80 3.82
N GLU A 574 18.96 -8.87 5.15
CA GLU A 574 18.83 -10.13 5.89
C GLU A 574 17.45 -10.78 5.66
N ARG A 575 16.37 -9.99 5.60
CA ARG A 575 15.02 -10.50 5.29
C ARG A 575 14.93 -11.01 3.85
N LEU A 576 15.51 -10.28 2.90
CA LEU A 576 15.56 -10.67 1.49
C LEU A 576 16.42 -11.93 1.30
N LYS A 577 17.55 -12.03 2.00
CA LYS A 577 18.41 -13.21 2.02
C LYS A 577 17.69 -14.42 2.61
N SER A 578 16.97 -14.25 3.71
CA SER A 578 16.14 -15.31 4.29
C SER A 578 14.99 -15.74 3.36
N ALA A 579 14.36 -14.80 2.65
CA ALA A 579 13.32 -15.12 1.67
C ALA A 579 13.91 -15.87 0.46
N LYS A 580 15.08 -15.47 -0.02
CA LYS A 580 15.80 -16.12 -1.12
C LYS A 580 16.28 -17.53 -0.74
N GLU A 581 16.76 -17.72 0.48
CA GLU A 581 17.12 -19.04 1.02
C GLU A 581 15.89 -19.96 1.13
N LYS A 582 14.72 -19.44 1.51
CA LYS A 582 13.46 -20.20 1.52
C LYS A 582 13.02 -20.61 0.13
N ILE A 583 13.10 -19.70 -0.84
CA ILE A 583 12.74 -19.98 -2.25
C ILE A 583 13.67 -21.03 -2.82
N ASN A 584 14.99 -20.88 -2.65
CA ASN A 584 15.97 -21.86 -3.11
C ASN A 584 15.76 -23.24 -2.46
N HIS A 585 15.41 -23.28 -1.17
CA HIS A 585 15.11 -24.54 -0.49
C HIS A 585 13.83 -25.21 -1.00
N ILE A 586 12.81 -24.42 -1.34
CA ILE A 586 11.57 -24.92 -1.97
C ILE A 586 11.87 -25.43 -3.38
N ASP A 587 12.68 -24.71 -4.15
CA ASP A 587 13.08 -25.11 -5.51
C ASP A 587 13.93 -26.39 -5.49
N ASP A 588 14.82 -26.58 -4.52
CA ASP A 588 15.57 -27.82 -4.33
C ASP A 588 14.65 -29.01 -3.98
N ILE A 589 13.63 -28.78 -3.15
CA ILE A 589 12.63 -29.81 -2.83
C ILE A 589 11.78 -30.15 -4.06
N LEU A 590 11.36 -29.14 -4.83
CA LEU A 590 10.61 -29.32 -6.07
C LEU A 590 11.44 -30.02 -7.17
N ALA A 591 12.74 -29.72 -7.25
CA ALA A 591 13.66 -30.36 -8.17
C ALA A 591 13.86 -31.84 -7.82
N ARG A 592 13.97 -32.18 -6.53
CA ARG A 592 14.02 -33.59 -6.07
C ARG A 592 12.71 -34.35 -6.28
N LEU A 593 11.57 -33.66 -6.37
CA LEU A 593 10.25 -34.25 -6.67
C LEU A 593 10.00 -34.46 -8.18
N ARG A 594 10.76 -33.78 -9.05
CA ARG A 594 10.71 -33.97 -10.52
C ARG A 594 11.69 -35.04 -11.02
N GLY A 595 12.54 -35.58 -10.15
CA GLY A 595 13.49 -36.66 -10.43
C GLY A 595 12.95 -38.03 -10.06
#